data_AF-A0A8T3RD51-F1
#
_entry.id   AF-A0A8T3RD51-F1
#
_cell.length_a   1.000
_cell.length_b   1.000
_cell.length_c   1.000
_cell.angle_alpha   90.00
_cell.angle_beta   90.00
_cell.angle_gamma   90.00
#
_symmetry.space_group_name_H-M   'P 1'
#
loop_
_entity.id
_entity.type
_entity.pdbx_description
1 polymer ?
#
loop_
_entity_poly.entity_id
_entity_poly.type
_entity_poly.pdbx_seq_one_letter_code
_entity_poly.pdbx_strand_id
1 'polypeptide(L)'
;MKPTLRKLTTLRIAGRTTLAFAGLLLLPLVAVAQIGARAPGAGDNNSADTYPSDVASVWMDLLYDVIKSEGTPPPPASRIYGITTVALYESIVSGTEQNKSLVGQLNDLDELPELRHKKSHWPTVANAALAQTIRGIFTSLKPENLDAINGLEAGFNAQFQGEKNYDRSVAYGKDVADAVLAWAATDGFAEFNNCAYVPNPVPGAWEPTPPGFNQAPLQPCWGRIRPMVLT
;
A
#
# COMPACT_ATOMS: atom_id res chain seq x y z
N MET A 1 -86.11 -12.14 -10.58
CA MET A 1 -85.77 -13.31 -9.74
C MET A 1 -85.08 -12.81 -8.48
N LYS A 2 -85.48 -13.33 -7.31
CA LYS A 2 -85.41 -12.71 -5.98
C LYS A 2 -83.99 -12.39 -5.44
N PRO A 3 -83.86 -11.39 -4.56
CA PRO A 3 -82.62 -11.00 -3.85
C PRO A 3 -82.44 -11.78 -2.54
N THR A 4 -81.22 -11.92 -2.01
CA THR A 4 -81.04 -12.20 -0.57
C THR A 4 -79.72 -11.65 -0.03
N LEU A 5 -79.85 -11.04 1.14
CA LEU A 5 -78.93 -10.22 1.92
C LEU A 5 -78.40 -11.05 3.11
N ARG A 6 -77.33 -10.54 3.77
CA ARG A 6 -76.83 -10.83 5.15
C ARG A 6 -75.82 -11.99 5.28
N LYS A 7 -74.79 -11.93 6.14
CA LYS A 7 -74.48 -11.08 7.31
C LYS A 7 -72.98 -11.18 7.66
N LEU A 8 -72.47 -10.12 8.31
CA LEU A 8 -71.16 -10.01 8.97
C LEU A 8 -70.91 -11.11 10.02
N THR A 9 -69.65 -11.51 10.24
CA THR A 9 -69.06 -11.56 11.60
C THR A 9 -67.53 -11.45 11.58
N THR A 10 -67.03 -10.61 12.48
CA THR A 10 -65.68 -10.23 12.91
C THR A 10 -64.84 -11.39 13.49
N LEU A 11 -63.50 -11.38 13.33
CA LEU A 11 -62.59 -11.67 14.45
C LEU A 11 -61.11 -11.25 14.24
N ARG A 12 -60.72 -10.26 15.05
CA ARG A 12 -59.49 -10.07 15.86
C ARG A 12 -58.06 -10.08 15.25
N ILE A 13 -57.43 -8.95 15.58
CA ILE A 13 -56.01 -8.59 15.67
C ILE A 13 -55.21 -9.51 16.62
N ALA A 14 -54.01 -9.89 16.20
CA ALA A 14 -52.75 -10.03 16.97
C ALA A 14 -51.67 -10.41 15.93
N GLY A 15 -50.53 -9.74 15.72
CA GLY A 15 -49.61 -9.12 16.66
C GLY A 15 -48.30 -9.92 16.61
N ARG A 16 -47.16 -9.21 16.43
CA ARG A 16 -45.75 -9.68 16.50
C ARG A 16 -45.22 -10.36 15.22
N THR A 17 -44.01 -10.11 14.72
CA THR A 17 -42.82 -9.45 15.28
C THR A 17 -41.89 -9.12 14.12
N THR A 18 -41.38 -7.90 14.06
CA THR A 18 -40.24 -7.53 13.22
C THR A 18 -39.00 -8.28 13.71
N LEU A 19 -38.47 -9.19 12.89
CA LEU A 19 -37.13 -9.78 13.08
C LEU A 19 -36.10 -8.74 12.63
N ALA A 20 -35.55 -8.00 13.60
CA ALA A 20 -34.33 -7.24 13.41
C ALA A 20 -33.15 -8.24 13.33
N PHE A 21 -32.59 -8.42 12.14
CA PHE A 21 -31.29 -9.08 11.97
C PHE A 21 -30.21 -8.12 12.50
N ALA A 22 -29.86 -8.28 13.77
CA ALA A 22 -28.60 -7.75 14.30
C ALA A 22 -27.47 -8.65 13.76
N GLY A 23 -26.90 -8.25 12.61
CA GLY A 23 -25.68 -8.83 12.10
C GLY A 23 -24.51 -8.47 13.02
N LEU A 24 -24.09 -9.43 13.82
CA LEU A 24 -22.91 -9.34 14.67
C LEU A 24 -21.66 -9.35 13.76
N LEU A 25 -21.10 -8.17 13.48
CA LEU A 25 -19.80 -8.01 12.82
C LEU A 25 -18.70 -8.55 13.74
N LEU A 26 -18.28 -9.80 13.50
CA LEU A 26 -17.06 -10.38 14.05
C LEU A 26 -15.86 -9.76 13.34
N LEU A 27 -15.34 -8.67 13.89
CA LEU A 27 -14.03 -8.12 13.53
C LEU A 27 -12.94 -9.15 13.91
N PRO A 28 -11.99 -9.47 13.01
CA PRO A 28 -10.86 -10.31 13.39
C PRO A 28 -9.98 -9.53 14.37
N LEU A 29 -9.81 -10.11 15.57
CA LEU A 29 -8.96 -9.60 16.62
C LEU A 29 -7.49 -9.75 16.15
N VAL A 30 -6.93 -8.70 15.56
CA VAL A 30 -5.49 -8.62 15.32
C VAL A 30 -4.82 -8.53 16.69
N ALA A 31 -4.09 -9.58 17.08
CA ALA A 31 -3.34 -9.60 18.31
C ALA A 31 -2.23 -8.55 18.24
N VAL A 32 -2.42 -7.42 18.91
CA VAL A 32 -1.37 -6.43 19.15
C VAL A 32 -0.33 -7.09 20.06
N ALA A 33 0.78 -7.54 19.49
CA ALA A 33 1.93 -7.95 20.26
C ALA A 33 2.42 -6.75 21.09
N GLN A 34 2.37 -6.89 22.41
CA GLN A 34 2.91 -5.90 23.34
C GLN A 34 4.43 -5.91 23.22
N ILE A 35 4.97 -5.02 22.38
CA ILE A 35 6.41 -4.74 22.33
C ILE A 35 6.75 -4.01 23.63
N GLY A 36 7.58 -4.64 24.46
CA GLY A 36 8.00 -4.09 25.75
C GLY A 36 8.69 -2.73 25.58
N ALA A 37 8.17 -1.71 26.25
CA ALA A 37 8.79 -0.40 26.33
C ALA A 37 10.17 -0.52 27.01
N ARG A 38 11.24 -0.43 26.23
CA ARG A 38 12.59 -0.18 26.77
C ARG A 38 12.70 1.33 27.00
N ALA A 39 12.91 1.73 28.25
CA ALA A 39 13.20 3.13 28.58
C ALA A 39 14.43 3.61 27.78
N PRO A 40 14.39 4.81 27.16
CA PRO A 40 15.54 5.32 26.43
C PRO A 40 16.67 5.66 27.40
N GLY A 41 17.79 4.96 27.25
CA GLY A 41 19.05 5.37 27.85
C GLY A 41 19.47 6.71 27.25
N ALA A 42 19.86 7.64 28.12
CA ALA A 42 20.37 8.94 27.72
C ALA A 42 21.67 8.80 26.91
N GLY A 43 21.54 8.89 25.60
CA GLY A 43 22.60 9.09 24.63
C GLY A 43 22.00 9.79 23.41
N ASP A 44 22.60 10.89 22.99
CA ASP A 44 22.15 11.79 21.91
C ASP A 44 22.25 11.14 20.50
N ASN A 45 22.08 9.82 20.38
CA ASN A 45 22.16 9.09 19.12
C ASN A 45 20.75 8.87 18.55
N ASN A 46 20.21 9.86 17.81
CA ASN A 46 18.96 9.74 17.07
C ASN A 46 19.16 8.97 15.76
N SER A 47 19.87 7.84 15.82
CA SER A 47 20.14 7.01 14.65
C SER A 47 18.93 6.12 14.33
N ALA A 48 18.61 6.01 13.04
CA ALA A 48 17.60 5.09 12.51
C ALA A 48 17.96 3.63 12.82
N ASP A 49 19.26 3.31 12.94
CA ASP A 49 19.77 1.96 13.18
C ASP A 49 19.41 1.42 14.58
N THR A 50 18.99 2.30 15.49
CA THR A 50 18.59 1.93 16.85
C THR A 50 17.13 1.50 16.98
N TYR A 51 16.33 1.70 15.93
CA TYR A 51 14.92 1.34 15.91
C TYR A 51 14.71 -0.08 15.35
N PRO A 52 13.70 -0.83 15.86
CA PRO A 52 13.36 -2.12 15.30
C PRO A 52 12.77 -1.98 13.87
N SER A 53 12.89 -3.04 13.08
CA SER A 53 12.37 -3.06 11.70
C SER A 53 10.86 -3.31 11.60
N ASP A 54 10.14 -3.36 12.72
CA ASP A 54 8.74 -3.80 12.78
C ASP A 54 7.82 -3.00 11.87
N VAL A 55 7.98 -1.66 11.81
CA VAL A 55 7.21 -0.81 10.89
C VAL A 55 7.41 -1.26 9.45
N ALA A 56 8.67 -1.43 9.02
CA ALA A 56 8.98 -1.86 7.67
C ALA A 56 8.42 -3.26 7.37
N SER A 57 8.65 -4.23 8.26
CA SER A 57 8.20 -5.61 8.06
C SER A 57 6.67 -5.71 7.96
N VAL A 58 5.92 -5.08 8.87
CA VAL A 58 4.44 -5.14 8.87
C VAL A 58 3.85 -4.45 7.65
N TRP A 59 4.43 -3.34 7.18
CA TRP A 59 3.98 -2.70 5.94
C TRP A 59 4.26 -3.54 4.70
N MET A 60 5.39 -4.24 4.65
CA MET A 60 5.71 -5.12 3.52
C MET A 60 4.80 -6.35 3.48
N ASP A 61 4.42 -6.90 4.64
CA ASP A 61 3.41 -7.95 4.75
C ASP A 61 2.05 -7.46 4.23
N LEU A 62 1.61 -6.27 4.65
CA LEU A 62 0.38 -5.68 4.13
C LEU A 62 0.46 -5.43 2.63
N LEU A 63 1.56 -4.88 2.11
CA LEU A 63 1.74 -4.65 0.68
C LEU A 63 1.66 -5.96 -0.12
N TYR A 64 2.20 -7.06 0.43
CA TYR A 64 2.07 -8.38 -0.17
C TYR A 64 0.61 -8.83 -0.25
N ASP A 65 -0.15 -8.67 0.83
CA ASP A 65 -1.57 -9.00 0.84
C ASP A 65 -2.39 -8.12 -0.10
N VAL A 66 -2.08 -6.82 -0.20
CA VAL A 66 -2.70 -5.90 -1.16
C VAL A 66 -2.39 -6.33 -2.60
N ILE A 67 -1.13 -6.59 -2.96
CA ILE A 67 -0.75 -7.05 -4.31
C ILE A 67 -1.48 -8.33 -4.70
N LYS A 68 -1.55 -9.28 -3.77
CA LYS A 68 -2.29 -10.55 -3.95
C LYS A 68 -3.78 -10.30 -4.12
N SER A 69 -4.37 -9.47 -3.26
CA SER A 69 -5.80 -9.13 -3.29
C SER A 69 -6.18 -8.41 -4.58
N GLU A 70 -5.36 -7.46 -5.05
CA GLU A 70 -5.57 -6.74 -6.31
C GLU A 70 -5.35 -7.62 -7.55
N GLY A 71 -4.76 -8.82 -7.40
CA GLY A 71 -4.42 -9.67 -8.54
C GLY A 71 -3.37 -9.04 -9.45
N THR A 72 -2.46 -8.24 -8.88
CA THR A 72 -1.43 -7.53 -9.65
C THR A 72 -0.45 -8.55 -10.25
N PRO A 73 -0.23 -8.54 -11.58
CA PRO A 73 0.65 -9.51 -12.21
C PRO A 73 2.13 -9.28 -11.83
N PRO A 74 3.01 -10.28 -12.03
CA PRO A 74 4.38 -10.24 -11.52
C PRO A 74 5.21 -9.01 -11.93
N PRO A 75 5.21 -8.54 -13.20
CA PRO A 75 6.06 -7.40 -13.57
C PRO A 75 5.62 -6.10 -12.87
N PRO A 76 4.34 -5.66 -12.93
CA PRO A 76 3.87 -4.51 -12.14
C PRO A 76 4.05 -4.66 -10.63
N ALA A 77 3.88 -5.86 -10.09
CA ALA A 77 4.12 -6.11 -8.66
C ALA A 77 5.59 -5.83 -8.28
N SER A 78 6.55 -6.27 -9.10
CA SER A 78 7.99 -5.99 -8.88
C SER A 78 8.30 -4.49 -8.86
N ARG A 79 7.66 -3.72 -9.74
CA ARG A 79 7.77 -2.25 -9.77
C ARG A 79 7.21 -1.63 -8.48
N ILE A 80 6.03 -2.05 -8.05
CA ILE A 80 5.40 -1.53 -6.82
C ILE A 80 6.29 -1.79 -5.60
N TYR A 81 6.79 -3.02 -5.44
CA TYR A 81 7.73 -3.33 -4.36
C TYR A 81 8.99 -2.48 -4.44
N GLY A 82 9.61 -2.36 -5.62
CA GLY A 82 10.83 -1.58 -5.80
C GLY A 82 10.63 -0.10 -5.45
N ILE A 83 9.59 0.55 -5.97
CA ILE A 83 9.31 1.97 -5.68
C ILE A 83 9.01 2.17 -4.19
N THR A 84 8.26 1.25 -3.58
CA THR A 84 7.89 1.34 -2.17
C THR A 84 9.11 1.20 -1.25
N THR A 85 10.05 0.30 -1.57
CA THR A 85 11.27 0.12 -0.79
C THR A 85 12.27 1.24 -1.00
N VAL A 86 12.33 1.86 -2.19
CA VAL A 86 13.08 3.11 -2.42
C VAL A 86 12.52 4.24 -1.54
N ALA A 87 11.20 4.43 -1.50
CA ALA A 87 10.58 5.45 -0.64
C ALA A 87 10.88 5.22 0.84
N LEU A 88 10.77 3.97 1.32
CA LEU A 88 11.14 3.63 2.69
C LEU A 88 12.61 3.96 2.95
N TYR A 89 13.52 3.44 2.12
CA TYR A 89 14.95 3.60 2.31
C TYR A 89 15.37 5.07 2.35
N GLU A 90 14.98 5.86 1.33
CA GLU A 90 15.32 7.28 1.24
C GLU A 90 14.70 8.10 2.38
N SER A 91 13.54 7.68 2.91
CA SER A 91 12.92 8.36 4.04
C SER A 91 13.72 8.21 5.34
N ILE A 92 14.51 7.14 5.52
CA ILE A 92 15.24 6.88 6.76
C ILE A 92 16.77 6.98 6.63
N VAL A 93 17.33 6.91 5.41
CA VAL A 93 18.78 6.80 5.17
C VAL A 93 19.58 7.95 5.79
N SER A 94 19.02 9.16 5.84
CA SER A 94 19.67 10.33 6.48
C SER A 94 19.87 10.17 7.99
N GLY A 95 19.15 9.22 8.61
CA GLY A 95 19.29 8.84 10.01
C GLY A 95 20.21 7.67 10.27
N THR A 96 20.69 6.98 9.23
CA THR A 96 21.57 5.80 9.37
C THR A 96 23.03 6.22 9.51
N GLU A 97 23.85 5.38 10.13
CA GLU A 97 25.27 5.66 10.36
C GLU A 97 26.15 5.37 9.13
N GLN A 98 25.80 4.35 8.34
CA GLN A 98 26.69 3.81 7.29
C GLN A 98 26.08 3.78 5.89
N ASN A 99 24.77 3.99 5.76
CA ASN A 99 24.09 3.88 4.48
C ASN A 99 24.16 5.22 3.73
N LYS A 100 24.02 5.15 2.41
CA LYS A 100 24.11 6.31 1.51
C LYS A 100 22.86 6.39 0.69
N SER A 101 22.34 7.61 0.50
CA SER A 101 21.21 7.86 -0.39
C SER A 101 21.47 7.28 -1.78
N LEU A 102 20.43 6.71 -2.37
CA LEU A 102 20.34 6.17 -3.72
C LEU A 102 20.21 7.29 -4.78
N VAL A 103 20.07 8.55 -4.36
CA VAL A 103 20.15 9.70 -5.26
C VAL A 103 21.48 9.69 -6.02
N GLY A 104 21.40 9.82 -7.34
CA GLY A 104 22.53 9.71 -8.27
C GLY A 104 23.07 8.29 -8.47
N GLN A 105 22.47 7.28 -7.83
CA GLN A 105 22.79 5.86 -8.03
C GLN A 105 21.73 5.12 -8.85
N LEU A 106 20.46 5.46 -8.66
CA LEU A 106 19.37 4.95 -9.49
C LEU A 106 19.18 5.85 -10.71
N ASN A 107 18.82 5.23 -11.84
CA ASN A 107 18.56 5.96 -13.08
C ASN A 107 17.52 7.07 -12.85
N ASP A 108 17.89 8.29 -13.23
CA ASP A 108 17.10 9.54 -13.17
C ASP A 108 16.57 9.90 -11.76
N LEU A 109 17.15 9.35 -10.69
CA LEU A 109 16.85 9.79 -9.33
C LEU A 109 17.87 10.87 -8.91
N ASP A 110 17.66 12.10 -9.37
CA ASP A 110 18.66 13.17 -9.23
C ASP A 110 18.53 13.98 -7.93
N GLU A 111 17.32 14.10 -7.38
CA GLU A 111 17.07 14.85 -6.15
C GLU A 111 15.88 14.28 -5.37
N LEU A 112 15.93 14.46 -4.06
CA LEU A 112 14.84 14.19 -3.13
C LEU A 112 14.81 15.28 -2.04
N PRO A 113 13.67 15.45 -1.34
CA PRO A 113 13.57 16.40 -0.23
C PRO A 113 14.65 16.15 0.82
N GLU A 114 15.49 17.15 1.07
CA GLU A 114 16.48 17.08 2.13
C GLU A 114 15.83 17.18 3.51
N LEU A 115 16.31 16.36 4.44
CA LEU A 115 15.93 16.51 5.84
C LEU A 115 16.53 17.80 6.42
N ARG A 116 15.69 18.83 6.55
CA ARG A 116 16.10 20.13 7.12
C ARG A 116 16.58 20.06 8.57
N HIS A 117 16.18 19.01 9.32
CA HIS A 117 16.51 18.84 10.74
C HIS A 117 16.82 17.38 11.09
N LYS A 118 18.03 17.10 11.57
CA LYS A 118 18.53 15.75 11.89
C LYS A 118 17.82 15.02 13.06
N LYS A 119 16.77 15.60 13.64
CA LYS A 119 16.02 15.02 14.77
C LYS A 119 14.58 14.70 14.32
N SER A 120 14.40 13.46 13.87
CA SER A 120 13.12 12.86 13.46
C SER A 120 12.89 11.54 14.20
N HIS A 121 11.63 11.17 14.40
CA HIS A 121 11.26 9.86 14.89
C HIS A 121 11.12 8.90 13.68
N TRP A 122 12.16 8.12 13.41
CA TRP A 122 12.28 7.32 12.18
C TRP A 122 11.14 6.32 11.93
N PRO A 123 10.55 5.65 12.94
CA PRO A 123 9.36 4.83 12.74
C PRO A 123 8.15 5.63 12.22
N THR A 124 7.97 6.86 12.68
CA THR A 124 6.92 7.75 12.17
C THR A 124 7.18 8.17 10.73
N VAL A 125 8.45 8.48 10.39
CA VAL A 125 8.85 8.80 9.01
C VAL A 125 8.55 7.62 8.08
N ALA A 126 9.01 6.42 8.44
CA ALA A 126 8.79 5.20 7.67
C ALA A 126 7.29 4.89 7.49
N ASN A 127 6.50 5.00 8.57
CA ASN A 127 5.06 4.77 8.51
C ASN A 127 4.36 5.71 7.51
N ALA A 128 4.65 7.00 7.60
CA ALA A 128 4.07 8.00 6.72
C ALA A 128 4.51 7.83 5.26
N ALA A 129 5.80 7.52 5.03
CA ALA A 129 6.34 7.30 3.69
C ALA A 129 5.72 6.07 3.00
N LEU A 130 5.64 4.95 3.72
CA LEU A 130 5.07 3.71 3.22
C LEU A 130 3.57 3.85 2.92
N ALA A 131 2.80 4.42 3.85
CA ALA A 131 1.37 4.62 3.66
C ALA A 131 1.06 5.51 2.44
N GLN A 132 1.77 6.64 2.32
CA GLN A 132 1.60 7.56 1.20
C GLN A 132 2.03 6.93 -0.13
N THR A 133 3.17 6.24 -0.17
CA THR A 133 3.68 5.60 -1.39
C THR A 133 2.73 4.50 -1.86
N ILE A 134 2.27 3.64 -0.96
CA ILE A 134 1.35 2.55 -1.29
C ILE A 134 0.00 3.11 -1.76
N ARG A 135 -0.56 4.14 -1.10
CA ARG A 135 -1.79 4.78 -1.60
C ARG A 135 -1.60 5.41 -2.98
N GLY A 136 -0.45 6.02 -3.25
CA GLY A 136 -0.20 6.77 -4.48
C GLY A 136 0.24 5.94 -5.68
N ILE A 137 0.88 4.78 -5.47
CA ILE A 137 1.42 3.97 -6.58
C ILE A 137 0.34 3.13 -7.28
N PHE A 138 -0.76 2.82 -6.59
CA PHE A 138 -1.90 2.13 -7.17
C PHE A 138 -2.85 3.13 -7.84
N THR A 139 -3.24 2.88 -9.09
CA THR A 139 -4.21 3.72 -9.81
C THR A 139 -5.64 3.56 -9.27
N SER A 140 -5.94 2.41 -8.68
CA SER A 140 -7.17 2.08 -7.98
C SER A 140 -6.87 1.00 -6.96
N LEU A 141 -7.54 1.08 -5.80
CA LEU A 141 -7.51 0.06 -4.77
C LEU A 141 -8.94 -0.40 -4.51
N LYS A 142 -9.10 -1.69 -4.22
CA LYS A 142 -10.33 -2.20 -3.63
C LYS A 142 -10.56 -1.50 -2.29
N PRO A 143 -11.82 -1.19 -1.92
CA PRO A 143 -12.12 -0.52 -0.66
C PRO A 143 -11.50 -1.19 0.56
N GLU A 144 -11.53 -2.52 0.64
CA GLU A 144 -10.96 -3.29 1.74
C GLU A 144 -9.43 -3.14 1.86
N ASN A 145 -8.72 -2.98 0.74
CA ASN A 145 -7.27 -2.79 0.74
C ASN A 145 -6.92 -1.36 1.16
N LEU A 146 -7.69 -0.37 0.69
CA LEU A 146 -7.55 1.02 1.13
C LEU A 146 -7.82 1.15 2.64
N ASP A 147 -8.86 0.49 3.15
CA ASP A 147 -9.18 0.46 4.57
C ASP A 147 -8.06 -0.20 5.39
N ALA A 148 -7.47 -1.30 4.89
CA ALA A 148 -6.34 -1.94 5.55
C ALA A 148 -5.10 -1.03 5.62
N ILE A 149 -4.79 -0.33 4.53
CA ILE A 149 -3.70 0.67 4.48
C ILE A 149 -3.94 1.81 5.48
N ASN A 150 -5.14 2.39 5.48
CA ASN A 150 -5.51 3.47 6.39
C ASN A 150 -5.50 3.00 7.86
N GLY A 151 -5.98 1.78 8.11
CA GLY A 151 -5.99 1.16 9.43
C GLY A 151 -4.58 0.93 9.99
N LEU A 152 -3.66 0.43 9.16
CA LEU A 152 -2.27 0.23 9.57
C LEU A 152 -1.56 1.57 9.85
N GLU A 153 -1.71 2.56 8.97
CA GLU A 153 -1.16 3.91 9.18
C GLU A 153 -1.68 4.51 10.49
N ALA A 154 -2.99 4.42 10.74
CA ALA A 154 -3.64 4.93 11.94
C ALA A 154 -3.17 4.21 13.22
N GLY A 155 -2.95 2.89 13.16
CA GLY A 155 -2.46 2.10 14.30
C GLY A 155 -1.08 2.56 14.76
N PHE A 156 -0.13 2.72 13.83
CA PHE A 156 1.19 3.25 14.14
C PHE A 156 1.14 4.73 14.56
N ASN A 157 0.29 5.54 13.93
CA ASN A 157 0.12 6.93 14.34
C ASN A 157 -0.34 7.04 15.80
N ALA A 158 -1.33 6.24 16.21
CA ALA A 158 -1.79 6.21 17.60
C ALA A 158 -0.69 5.79 18.59
N GLN A 159 0.21 4.88 18.16
CA GLN A 159 1.35 4.46 18.98
C GLN A 159 2.42 5.57 19.10
N PHE A 160 2.66 6.35 18.05
CA PHE A 160 3.79 7.28 17.96
C PHE A 160 3.43 8.75 18.20
N GLN A 161 2.15 9.10 18.34
CA GLN A 161 1.70 10.50 18.44
C GLN A 161 2.35 11.30 19.58
N GLY A 162 2.81 10.62 20.65
CA GLY A 162 3.52 11.24 21.77
C GLY A 162 5.02 11.45 21.56
N GLU A 163 5.60 10.97 20.46
CA GLU A 163 7.03 11.03 20.19
C GLU A 163 7.50 12.44 19.84
N LYS A 164 8.76 12.74 20.17
CA LYS A 164 9.36 14.04 19.86
C LYS A 164 9.43 14.22 18.34
N ASN A 165 9.03 15.40 17.87
CA ASN A 165 9.02 15.76 16.44
C ASN A 165 8.07 14.91 15.59
N TYR A 166 7.02 14.31 16.17
CA TYR A 166 6.04 13.49 15.45
C TYR A 166 5.51 14.16 14.17
N ASP A 167 4.92 15.36 14.26
CA ASP A 167 4.30 16.04 13.11
C ASP A 167 5.31 16.30 11.98
N ARG A 168 6.53 16.71 12.34
CA ARG A 168 7.62 16.91 11.37
C ARG A 168 8.02 15.60 10.71
N SER A 169 8.04 14.51 11.48
CA SER A 169 8.41 13.18 10.99
C SER A 169 7.35 12.67 10.00
N VAL A 170 6.07 12.89 10.29
CA VAL A 170 4.96 12.60 9.35
C VAL A 170 5.11 13.41 8.06
N ALA A 171 5.33 14.73 8.19
CA ALA A 171 5.47 15.60 7.02
C ALA A 171 6.64 15.17 6.13
N TYR A 172 7.81 14.94 6.72
CA TYR A 172 8.99 14.52 5.97
C TYR A 172 8.81 13.17 5.27
N GLY A 173 8.19 12.18 5.94
CA GLY A 173 7.91 10.90 5.30
C GLY A 173 6.99 11.05 4.08
N LYS A 174 5.98 11.91 4.16
CA LYS A 174 5.08 12.22 3.03
C LYS A 174 5.79 12.94 1.90
N ASP A 175 6.63 13.94 2.21
CA ASP A 175 7.41 14.67 1.21
C ASP A 175 8.30 13.73 0.39
N VAL A 176 9.00 12.80 1.06
CA VAL A 176 9.83 11.79 0.38
C VAL A 176 8.98 10.85 -0.48
N ALA A 177 7.85 10.36 0.04
CA ALA A 177 6.95 9.50 -0.73
C ALA A 177 6.42 10.18 -1.99
N ASP A 178 5.98 11.44 -1.88
CA ASP A 178 5.46 12.21 -3.01
C ASP A 178 6.55 12.44 -4.08
N ALA A 179 7.79 12.73 -3.65
CA ALA A 179 8.92 12.87 -4.56
C ALA A 179 9.29 11.55 -5.26
N VAL A 180 9.30 10.43 -4.54
CA VAL A 180 9.56 9.10 -5.12
C VAL A 180 8.44 8.67 -6.08
N LEU A 181 7.18 8.99 -5.77
CA LEU A 181 6.05 8.77 -6.69
C LEU A 181 6.17 9.62 -7.95
N ALA A 182 6.62 10.88 -7.84
CA ALA A 182 6.89 11.73 -8.99
C ALA A 182 8.02 11.16 -9.86
N TRP A 183 9.11 10.70 -9.26
CA TRP A 183 10.18 9.98 -9.96
C TRP A 183 9.66 8.70 -10.64
N ALA A 184 8.82 7.91 -9.97
CA ALA A 184 8.22 6.71 -10.53
C ALA A 184 7.28 7.03 -11.71
N ALA A 185 6.56 8.16 -11.69
CA ALA A 185 5.65 8.54 -12.77
C ALA A 185 6.36 8.80 -14.11
N THR A 186 7.67 9.04 -14.09
CA THR A 186 8.49 9.31 -15.29
C THR A 186 9.15 8.07 -15.88
N ASP A 187 8.97 6.88 -15.28
CA ASP A 187 9.70 5.67 -15.69
C ASP A 187 9.15 4.98 -16.96
N GLY A 188 8.14 5.57 -17.60
CA GLY A 188 7.50 5.01 -18.79
C GLY A 188 6.41 3.98 -18.53
N PHE A 189 6.09 3.63 -17.27
CA PHE A 189 5.01 2.69 -16.96
C PHE A 189 3.66 3.12 -17.53
N ALA A 190 3.31 4.41 -17.47
CA ALA A 190 2.06 4.92 -18.01
C ALA A 190 1.93 4.72 -19.54
N GLU A 191 3.04 4.67 -20.28
CA GLU A 191 3.07 4.46 -21.73
C GLU A 191 3.16 2.96 -22.09
N PHE A 192 3.99 2.20 -21.38
CA PHE A 192 4.36 0.84 -21.77
C PHE A 192 3.60 -0.26 -21.05
N ASN A 193 2.93 0.04 -19.94
CA ASN A 193 2.08 -0.91 -19.24
C ASN A 193 0.96 -1.40 -20.16
N ASN A 194 0.90 -2.72 -20.39
CA ASN A 194 -0.06 -3.35 -21.31
C ASN A 194 -0.07 -2.75 -22.72
N CYS A 195 1.09 -2.36 -23.25
CA CYS A 195 1.19 -1.94 -24.66
C CYS A 195 0.65 -3.03 -25.62
N ALA A 196 0.28 -2.62 -26.83
CA ALA A 196 -0.17 -3.56 -27.85
C ALA A 196 0.95 -4.52 -28.30
N TYR A 197 0.61 -5.79 -28.47
CA TYR A 197 1.46 -6.80 -29.10
C TYR A 197 0.74 -7.39 -30.30
N VAL A 198 1.43 -7.46 -31.43
CA VAL A 198 0.94 -8.10 -32.65
C VAL A 198 1.75 -9.37 -32.87
N PRO A 199 1.14 -10.56 -32.73
CA PRO A 199 1.83 -11.81 -32.99
C PRO A 199 2.40 -11.86 -34.41
N ASN A 200 3.64 -12.34 -34.54
CA ASN A 200 4.25 -12.62 -35.84
C ASN A 200 4.44 -14.15 -35.97
N PRO A 201 3.58 -14.85 -36.73
CA PRO A 201 3.56 -16.31 -36.78
C PRO A 201 4.68 -16.85 -37.67
N VAL A 202 5.91 -16.78 -37.16
CA VAL A 202 7.10 -17.39 -37.74
C VAL A 202 7.50 -18.63 -36.93
N PRO A 203 8.13 -19.65 -37.55
CA PRO A 203 8.64 -20.80 -36.79
C PRO A 203 9.51 -20.37 -35.62
N GLY A 204 9.17 -20.83 -34.41
CA GLY A 204 9.86 -20.49 -33.17
C GLY A 204 9.34 -19.25 -32.44
N ALA A 205 8.36 -18.52 -33.00
CA ALA A 205 7.67 -17.45 -32.28
C ALA A 205 6.86 -18.01 -31.11
N TRP A 206 6.68 -17.18 -30.07
CA TRP A 206 5.77 -17.50 -28.98
C TRP A 206 4.33 -17.63 -29.50
N GLU A 207 3.63 -18.64 -29.00
CA GLU A 207 2.20 -18.85 -29.24
C GLU A 207 1.45 -19.00 -27.92
N PRO A 208 0.19 -18.55 -27.85
CA PRO A 208 -0.65 -18.78 -26.68
C PRO A 208 -0.86 -20.26 -26.39
N THR A 209 -0.85 -20.61 -25.10
CA THR A 209 -0.97 -22.01 -24.66
C THR A 209 -2.34 -22.33 -24.06
N PRO A 210 -2.76 -23.61 -24.03
CA PRO A 210 -3.95 -24.05 -23.31
C PRO A 210 -3.91 -23.68 -21.81
N PRO A 211 -5.07 -23.59 -21.12
CA PRO A 211 -6.42 -23.79 -21.66
C PRO A 211 -7.03 -22.55 -22.31
N GLY A 212 -6.52 -21.35 -21.99
CA GLY A 212 -7.14 -20.09 -22.37
C GLY A 212 -6.72 -19.52 -23.73
N PHE A 213 -5.57 -19.95 -24.27
CA PHE A 213 -5.01 -19.44 -25.52
C PHE A 213 -5.04 -17.89 -25.61
N ASN A 214 -4.72 -17.21 -24.51
CA ASN A 214 -4.77 -15.75 -24.42
C ASN A 214 -3.81 -15.11 -25.44
N GLN A 215 -4.36 -14.42 -26.42
CA GLN A 215 -3.61 -13.79 -27.50
C GLN A 215 -2.83 -12.55 -27.03
N ALA A 216 -3.19 -11.97 -25.89
CA ALA A 216 -2.47 -10.88 -25.28
C ALA A 216 -1.41 -11.43 -24.31
N PRO A 217 -0.12 -11.44 -24.67
CA PRO A 217 0.94 -11.78 -23.73
C PRO A 217 0.97 -10.75 -22.59
N LEU A 218 1.46 -11.19 -21.43
CA LEU A 218 1.59 -10.32 -20.27
C LEU A 218 2.73 -9.31 -20.49
N GLN A 219 2.40 -8.01 -20.43
CA GLN A 219 3.37 -6.90 -20.39
C GLN A 219 4.45 -6.94 -21.50
N PRO A 220 4.06 -6.95 -22.78
CA PRO A 220 5.00 -7.18 -23.89
C PRO A 220 6.06 -6.08 -24.06
N CYS A 221 5.79 -4.84 -23.61
CA CYS A 221 6.76 -3.74 -23.63
C CYS A 221 7.47 -3.52 -22.28
N TRP A 222 7.41 -4.45 -21.33
CA TRP A 222 7.97 -4.22 -19.99
C TRP A 222 9.44 -3.78 -20.01
N GLY A 223 10.22 -4.31 -20.96
CA GLY A 223 11.63 -3.95 -21.15
C GLY A 223 11.88 -2.50 -21.62
N ARG A 224 10.84 -1.70 -21.87
CA ARG A 224 10.93 -0.27 -22.21
C ARG A 224 10.78 0.64 -21.00
N ILE A 225 10.36 0.11 -19.85
CA ILE A 225 10.29 0.86 -18.60
C ILE A 225 11.73 1.13 -18.12
N ARG A 226 11.98 2.33 -17.59
CA ARG A 226 13.28 2.70 -17.03
C ARG A 226 13.71 1.67 -15.97
N PRO A 227 14.81 0.92 -16.18
CA PRO A 227 15.34 0.05 -15.14
C PRO A 227 15.90 0.89 -13.99
N MET A 228 15.93 0.34 -12.78
CA MET A 228 16.51 1.05 -11.64
C MET A 228 18.03 1.24 -11.77
N VAL A 229 18.74 0.25 -12.31
CA VAL A 229 20.23 0.20 -12.29
C VAL A 229 20.86 -0.16 -13.65
N LEU A 230 20.17 -0.92 -14.50
CA LEU A 230 20.73 -1.32 -15.80
C LEU A 230 20.84 -0.11 -16.73
N THR A 231 21.87 -0.08 -17.57
CA THR A 231 22.13 0.99 -18.56
C THR A 231 22.27 0.41 -19.95
#